data_AF-A0AAD9BZ56-F1
#
_entry.id   AF-A0AAD9BZ56-F1
#
_cell.length_a   1.000
_cell.length_b   1.000
_cell.length_c   1.000
_cell.angle_alpha   90.00
_cell.angle_beta   90.00
_cell.angle_gamma   90.00
#
_symmetry.space_group_name_H-M   'P 1'
#
loop_
_entity.id
_entity.type
_entity.pdbx_description
1 polymer ?
#
loop_
_entity_poly.entity_id
_entity_poly.type
_entity_poly.pdbx_seq_one_letter_code
_entity_poly.pdbx_strand_id
1 'polypeptide(L)'
;MAPKLERFVSPGKGDGLRAAARIQRGELVHSAEPLACCVSNKLSRHFCHHCFSRQETLLRCSQCKMARYCNPLKQAWIGHKRECKCLKTFYPEFPLTQSVSLQESSLAC
;
A
#
# COMPACT_ATOMS: atom_id res chain seq x y z
N MET A 1 12.58 -6.25 23.33
CA MET A 1 11.37 -5.81 24.07
C MET A 1 10.30 -6.86 23.84
N ALA A 2 9.71 -7.44 24.88
CA ALA A 2 8.71 -8.48 24.71
C ALA A 2 7.47 -7.93 23.99
N PRO A 3 6.84 -8.69 23.08
CA PRO A 3 5.63 -8.23 22.40
C PRO A 3 4.51 -7.98 23.42
N LYS A 4 3.86 -6.81 23.34
CA LYS A 4 2.71 -6.46 24.20
C LYS A 4 1.40 -7.06 23.72
N LEU A 5 1.41 -7.66 22.54
CA LEU A 5 0.29 -8.40 21.98
C LEU A 5 0.68 -9.86 21.81
N GLU A 6 -0.28 -10.74 22.03
CA GLU A 6 -0.17 -12.15 21.69
C GLU A 6 -1.39 -12.63 20.91
N ARG A 7 -1.17 -13.61 20.04
CA ARG A 7 -2.24 -14.30 19.34
C ARG A 7 -2.97 -15.23 20.31
N PHE A 8 -4.29 -15.28 20.23
CA PHE A 8 -5.11 -16.21 20.98
C PHE A 8 -6.31 -16.68 20.15
N VAL A 9 -6.96 -17.78 20.54
CA VAL A 9 -8.21 -18.22 19.92
C VAL A 9 -9.38 -17.53 20.63
N SER A 10 -10.14 -16.72 19.89
CA SER A 10 -11.36 -16.09 20.34
C SER A 10 -12.57 -17.02 20.13
N PRO A 11 -13.32 -17.38 21.19
CA PRO A 11 -14.50 -18.21 21.07
C PRO A 11 -15.50 -17.65 20.03
N GLY A 12 -15.87 -18.48 19.05
CA GLY A 12 -16.81 -18.12 17.98
C GLY A 12 -16.29 -17.13 16.93
N LYS A 13 -15.02 -16.72 16.98
CA LYS A 13 -14.44 -15.71 16.06
C LYS A 13 -13.10 -16.11 15.42
N GLY A 14 -12.53 -17.27 15.78
CA GLY A 14 -11.24 -17.72 15.25
C GLY A 14 -10.06 -17.05 15.97
N ASP A 15 -8.97 -16.78 15.26
CA ASP A 15 -7.78 -16.14 15.82
C ASP A 15 -8.02 -14.65 16.14
N GLY A 16 -7.42 -14.17 17.24
CA GLY A 16 -7.45 -12.78 17.65
C GLY A 16 -6.12 -12.33 18.27
N LEU A 17 -6.03 -11.03 18.56
CA LEU A 17 -4.92 -10.42 19.29
C LEU A 17 -5.42 -9.95 20.66
N ARG A 18 -4.66 -10.22 21.71
CA ARG A 18 -4.92 -9.73 23.07
C ARG A 18 -3.68 -9.11 23.68
N ALA A 19 -3.88 -8.22 24.65
CA ALA A 19 -2.78 -7.61 25.39
C ALA A 19 -2.11 -8.64 26.32
N ALA A 20 -0.79 -8.81 26.19
CA ALA A 20 0.05 -9.62 27.07
C ALA A 20 0.63 -8.80 28.25
N ALA A 21 0.49 -7.47 28.19
CA ALA A 21 0.96 -6.55 29.22
C ALA A 21 0.08 -5.28 29.27
N ARG A 22 0.29 -4.43 30.28
CA ARG A 22 -0.40 -3.12 30.37
C ARG A 22 -0.01 -2.20 29.21
N ILE A 23 -1.02 -1.62 28.57
CA ILE A 23 -0.90 -0.63 27.49
C ILE A 23 -1.43 0.71 28.00
N GLN A 24 -0.65 1.78 27.85
CA GLN A 24 -1.05 3.14 28.23
C GLN A 24 -1.81 3.84 27.10
N ARG A 25 -2.58 4.89 27.45
CA ARG A 25 -3.23 5.75 26.44
C ARG A 25 -2.17 6.42 25.57
N GLY A 26 -2.34 6.34 24.25
CA GLY A 26 -1.40 6.90 23.27
C GLY A 26 -0.17 6.03 22.99
N GLU A 27 -0.04 4.86 23.61
CA GLU A 27 1.10 3.98 23.39
C GLU A 27 1.03 3.27 22.03
N LEU A 28 2.14 3.27 21.28
CA LEU A 28 2.27 2.48 20.06
C LEU A 28 2.36 0.99 20.39
N VAL A 29 1.34 0.23 19.99
CA VAL A 29 1.24 -1.20 20.30
C VAL A 29 1.86 -2.08 19.19
N HIS A 30 1.67 -1.69 17.94
CA HIS A 30 2.21 -2.39 16.77
C HIS A 30 2.32 -1.44 15.58
N SER A 31 3.32 -1.66 14.74
CA SER A 31 3.48 -1.03 13.44
C SER A 31 3.99 -2.09 12.47
N ALA A 32 3.43 -2.14 11.27
CA ALA A 32 3.87 -3.05 10.21
C ALA A 32 3.85 -2.33 8.87
N GLU A 33 4.78 -2.71 8.02
CA GLU A 33 4.73 -2.35 6.62
C GLU A 33 3.66 -3.19 5.92
N PRO A 34 2.91 -2.60 4.97
CA PRO A 34 1.92 -3.37 4.23
C PRO A 34 2.64 -4.43 3.39
N LEU A 35 2.05 -5.62 3.26
CA LEU A 35 2.54 -6.62 2.30
C LEU A 35 2.53 -6.05 0.88
N ALA A 36 1.39 -5.45 0.51
CA ALA A 36 1.24 -4.71 -0.73
C ALA A 36 0.24 -3.57 -0.55
N CYS A 37 0.35 -2.54 -1.38
CA CYS A 37 -0.49 -1.35 -1.27
C CYS A 37 -0.77 -0.69 -2.64
N CYS A 38 -1.88 0.04 -2.73
CA CYS A 38 -2.22 0.79 -3.93
C CYS A 38 -3.00 2.07 -3.60
N VAL A 39 -2.93 3.07 -4.49
CA VAL A 39 -3.75 4.28 -4.37
C VAL A 39 -5.10 4.02 -5.01
N SER A 40 -6.18 4.36 -4.31
CA SER A 40 -7.53 4.22 -4.88
C SER A 40 -7.69 5.04 -6.17
N ASN A 41 -8.40 4.49 -7.16
CA ASN A 41 -8.66 5.19 -8.43
C ASN A 41 -9.28 6.58 -8.23
N LYS A 42 -10.15 6.75 -7.22
CA LYS A 42 -10.80 8.02 -6.87
C LYS A 42 -9.82 9.09 -6.41
N LEU A 43 -8.74 8.68 -5.74
CA LEU A 43 -7.72 9.57 -5.17
C LEU A 43 -6.43 9.64 -5.99
N SER A 44 -6.30 8.79 -7.02
CA SER A 44 -5.10 8.63 -7.84
C SER A 44 -4.52 9.95 -8.37
N ARG A 45 -5.36 10.95 -8.65
CA ARG A 45 -4.95 12.27 -9.15
C ARG A 45 -4.24 13.15 -8.12
N HIS A 46 -4.41 12.86 -6.84
CA HIS A 46 -3.95 13.70 -5.73
C HIS A 46 -2.86 13.05 -4.89
N PHE A 47 -2.61 11.74 -5.05
CA PHE A 47 -1.67 11.01 -4.22
C PHE A 47 -0.56 10.35 -5.04
N CYS A 48 0.66 10.44 -4.52
CA CYS A 48 1.80 9.72 -5.07
C CYS A 48 1.59 8.21 -4.91
N HIS A 49 1.77 7.45 -5.99
CA HIS A 49 1.61 5.99 -6.00
C HIS A 49 2.75 5.25 -5.29
N HIS A 50 3.80 5.95 -4.84
CA HIS A 50 4.92 5.34 -4.14
C HIS A 50 4.93 5.67 -2.64
N CYS A 51 4.85 6.96 -2.28
CA CYS A 51 4.96 7.39 -0.89
C CYS A 51 3.62 7.76 -0.24
N PHE A 52 2.50 7.63 -0.96
CA PHE A 52 1.16 7.94 -0.47
C PHE A 52 0.98 9.38 0.04
N SER A 53 1.89 10.30 -0.30
CA SER A 53 1.75 11.71 0.03
C SER A 53 0.77 12.40 -0.93
N ARG A 54 -0.03 13.31 -0.37
CA ARG A 54 -0.88 14.20 -1.17
C ARG A 54 -0.02 15.29 -1.79
N GLN A 55 -0.23 15.56 -3.08
CA GLN A 55 0.45 16.63 -3.80
C GLN A 55 -0.55 17.38 -4.69
N GLU A 56 -0.32 18.67 -4.90
CA GLU A 56 -1.11 19.48 -5.83
C GLU A 56 -0.77 19.13 -7.28
N THR A 57 0.52 18.90 -7.55
CA THR A 57 1.03 18.53 -8.87
C THR A 57 1.77 17.20 -8.78
N LEU A 58 1.47 16.30 -9.72
CA LEU A 58 2.08 14.98 -9.79
C LEU A 58 2.52 14.68 -11.22
N LEU A 59 3.68 14.05 -11.34
CA LEU A 59 4.21 13.55 -12.59
C LEU A 59 3.49 12.26 -12.98
N ARG A 60 2.86 12.25 -14.15
CA ARG A 60 2.19 11.08 -14.70
C ARG A 60 3.19 10.19 -15.42
N CYS A 61 3.14 8.88 -15.18
CA CYS A 61 3.90 7.91 -15.96
C CYS A 61 3.51 8.00 -17.45
N SER A 62 4.50 8.22 -18.32
CA SER A 62 4.29 8.38 -19.77
C SER A 62 3.85 7.09 -20.46
N GLN A 63 4.21 5.93 -19.90
CA GLN A 63 3.92 4.62 -20.49
C GLN A 63 2.49 4.16 -20.20
N CYS A 64 2.11 4.03 -18.93
CA CYS A 64 0.80 3.53 -18.55
C CYS A 64 -0.28 4.61 -18.45
N LYS A 65 0.11 5.90 -18.38
CA LYS A 65 -0.78 7.06 -18.27
C LYS A 65 -1.71 7.06 -17.03
N MET A 66 -1.56 6.11 -16.12
CA MET A 66 -2.35 5.97 -14.90
C MET A 66 -1.56 6.42 -13.66
N ALA A 67 -0.40 5.80 -13.42
CA ALA A 67 0.36 6.03 -12.20
C ALA A 67 0.94 7.44 -12.12
N ARG A 68 1.00 7.98 -10.90
CA ARG A 68 1.38 9.37 -10.62
C ARG A 68 2.36 9.46 -9.44
N TYR A 69 3.36 10.33 -9.54
CA TYR A 69 4.47 10.41 -8.59
C TYR A 69 4.85 11.86 -8.25
N CYS A 70 5.27 12.09 -7.01
CA CYS A 70 5.77 13.40 -6.56
C CYS A 70 7.18 13.70 -7.11
N ASN A 71 7.97 12.66 -7.35
CA ASN A 71 9.34 12.74 -7.85
C ASN A 71 9.50 11.92 -9.14
N PRO A 72 10.58 12.15 -9.91
CA PRO A 72 10.89 11.31 -11.06
C PRO A 72 10.89 9.81 -10.71
N LEU A 73 10.33 9.02 -11.62
CA LEU A 73 9.98 7.60 -11.44
C LEU A 73 11.12 6.67 -11.01
N LYS A 74 12.39 7.10 -11.07
CA LYS A 74 13.57 6.25 -10.79
C LYS A 74 13.46 5.49 -9.47
N GLN A 75 12.99 6.13 -8.40
CA GLN A 75 12.86 5.52 -7.07
C GLN A 75 11.70 4.51 -7.01
N ALA A 76 10.59 4.80 -7.69
CA ALA A 76 9.40 3.95 -7.68
C ALA A 76 9.38 2.91 -8.83
N TRP A 77 10.38 2.94 -9.73
CA TRP A 77 10.38 2.12 -10.93
C TRP A 77 10.46 0.63 -10.63
N ILE A 78 11.17 0.23 -9.57
CA ILE A 78 11.33 -1.18 -9.20
C ILE A 78 9.96 -1.84 -8.97
N GLY A 79 9.12 -1.23 -8.13
CA GLY A 79 7.75 -1.70 -7.89
C GLY A 79 6.84 -1.49 -9.10
N HIS A 80 6.90 -0.31 -9.74
CA HIS A 80 6.01 0.01 -10.84
C HIS A 80 6.27 -0.79 -12.12
N LYS A 81 7.50 -1.22 -12.40
CA LYS A 81 7.89 -1.84 -13.69
C LYS A 81 7.01 -3.02 -14.08
N ARG A 82 6.64 -3.86 -13.11
CA ARG A 82 5.78 -5.04 -13.33
C ARG A 82 4.36 -4.60 -13.69
N GLU A 83 3.79 -3.70 -12.90
CA GLU A 83 2.43 -3.19 -13.09
C GLU A 83 2.27 -2.30 -14.32
N CYS A 84 3.31 -1.54 -14.68
CA CYS A 84 3.29 -0.58 -15.77
C CYS A 84 2.86 -1.23 -17.09
N LYS A 85 3.33 -2.46 -17.33
CA LYS A 85 2.96 -3.24 -18.52
C LYS A 85 1.48 -3.59 -18.52
N CYS A 86 0.96 -4.12 -17.41
CA CYS A 86 -0.45 -4.47 -17.26
C CYS A 86 -1.34 -3.23 -17.38
N LEU A 87 -1.00 -2.15 -16.66
CA LEU A 87 -1.73 -0.89 -16.70
C LEU A 87 -1.77 -0.30 -18.10
N LYS A 88 -0.66 -0.36 -18.86
CA LYS A 88 -0.62 0.11 -20.24
C LYS A 88 -1.57 -0.67 -21.16
N THR A 89 -1.76 -1.96 -20.92
CA THR A 89 -2.61 -2.82 -21.75
C THR A 89 -4.10 -2.69 -21.41
N PHE A 90 -4.44 -2.62 -20.12
CA PHE A 90 -5.83 -2.73 -19.66
C PHE A 90 -6.50 -1.39 -19.33
N TYR A 91 -5.73 -0.33 -19.08
CA TYR A 91 -6.29 0.99 -18.78
C TYR A 91 -6.50 1.82 -20.06
N PRO A 92 -7.64 2.54 -20.23
CA PRO A 92 -8.74 2.74 -19.28
C PRO A 92 -9.93 1.79 -19.45
N GLU A 93 -9.92 0.96 -20.50
CA GLU A 93 -11.10 0.18 -20.93
C GLU A 93 -11.56 -0.85 -19.90
N PHE A 94 -10.62 -1.39 -19.12
CA PHE A 94 -10.92 -2.22 -17.97
C PHE A 94 -10.53 -1.47 -16.69
N PRO A 95 -11.50 -1.03 -15.86
CA PRO A 95 -11.19 -0.55 -14.53
C PRO A 95 -10.62 -1.72 -13.74
N LEU A 96 -9.29 -1.77 -13.65
CA LEU A 96 -8.62 -2.72 -12.76
C LEU A 96 -9.19 -2.48 -11.37
N THR A 97 -9.84 -3.52 -10.84
CA THR A 97 -10.29 -3.52 -9.46
C THR A 97 -9.04 -3.39 -8.59
N GLN A 98 -9.17 -2.68 -7.45
CA GLN A 98 -8.03 -2.34 -6.58
C GLN A 98 -7.23 -3.58 -6.12
N SER A 99 -7.84 -4.76 -6.17
CA SER A 99 -7.25 -6.06 -5.91
C SER A 99 -6.11 -6.44 -6.87
N VAL A 100 -6.10 -5.90 -8.09
CA VAL A 100 -5.16 -6.29 -9.19
C VAL A 100 -3.98 -5.32 -9.30
N SER A 101 -4.00 -4.18 -8.59
CA SER A 101 -2.98 -3.12 -8.65
C SER A 101 -2.12 -3.02 -7.39
N LEU A 102 -1.95 -4.12 -6.67
CA LEU A 102 -1.20 -4.17 -5.42
C LEU A 102 0.31 -4.14 -5.71
N GLN A 103 0.96 -3.06 -5.32
CA GLN A 103 2.41 -2.96 -5.35
C GLN A 103 2.98 -3.69 -4.15
N GLU A 104 3.75 -4.74 -4.39
CA GLU A 104 4.57 -5.39 -3.36
C GLU A 104 5.48 -4.36 -2.70
N SER A 105 5.41 -4.26 -1.38
CA SER A 105 6.36 -3.45 -0.62
C SER A 105 7.73 -4.10 -0.74
N SER A 106 8.78 -3.31 -1.04
CA SER A 106 10.12 -3.79 -1.40
C SER A 106 10.89 -4.50 -0.28
N LEU A 107 10.22 -4.93 0.78
CA LEU A 107 10.77 -5.64 1.95
C LEU A 107 9.97 -6.91 2.30
N ALA A 108 9.25 -7.49 1.34
CA ALA A 108 8.78 -8.87 1.47
C ALA A 108 9.96 -9.85 1.32
N CYS A 109 10.60 -10.14 2.45
CA CYS A 109 11.62 -11.17 2.73
C CYS A 109 12.84 -11.26 1.79
#